data_AF-T1EHP8-F1
#
_entry.id   AF-T1EHP8-F1
#
_cell.length_a   1.000
_cell.length_b   1.000
_cell.length_c   1.000
_cell.angle_alpha   90.00
_cell.angle_beta   90.00
_cell.angle_gamma   90.00
#
_symmetry.space_group_name_H-M   'P 1'
#
loop_
_entity.id
_entity.type
_entity.pdbx_description
1 polymer ?
#
loop_
_entity_poly.entity_id
_entity_poly.type
_entity_poly.pdbx_seq_one_letter_code
_entity_poly.pdbx_strand_id
1 'polypeptide(L)' 'KDSRWLTLEVCREYARNKCPRSENECRYAHPPSDVEIQTGRVVCCFDSIK' A
#
# COMPACT_ATOMS: atom_id res chain seq x y z
N LYS A 1 -11.22 15.45 -11.46
CA LYS A 1 -10.51 15.05 -10.23
C LYS A 1 -9.99 13.64 -10.46
N ASP A 2 -8.78 13.48 -10.97
CA ASP A 2 -8.20 12.17 -11.19
C ASP A 2 -7.87 11.53 -9.85
N SER A 3 -8.49 10.40 -9.52
CA SER A 3 -8.17 9.60 -8.34
C SER A 3 -6.93 8.71 -8.55
N ARG A 4 -6.24 8.87 -9.69
CA ARG A 4 -5.10 8.02 -10.09
C ARG A 4 -3.84 8.20 -9.23
N TRP A 5 -3.72 9.30 -8.49
CA TRP A 5 -2.60 9.55 -7.56
C TRP A 5 -2.83 8.94 -6.17
N LEU A 6 -4.03 8.41 -5.91
CA LEU A 6 -4.34 7.72 -4.66
C LEU A 6 -3.90 6.25 -4.69
N THR A 7 -3.32 5.76 -5.80
CA THR A 7 -2.85 4.37 -5.88
C THR A 7 -1.39 4.26 -5.47
N LEU A 8 -1.07 3.44 -4.47
CA LEU A 8 0.29 3.09 -4.07
C LEU A 8 0.62 1.63 -4.41
N GLU A 9 1.89 1.36 -4.66
CA GLU A 9 2.36 -0.01 -4.94
C GLU A 9 2.59 -0.77 -3.62
N VAL A 10 2.11 -2.00 -3.57
CA VAL A 10 2.21 -2.87 -2.38
C VAL A 10 3.60 -3.46 -2.27
N CYS A 11 4.11 -3.54 -1.04
CA CYS A 11 5.38 -4.21 -0.76
C CYS A 11 5.28 -5.71 -1.09
N ARG A 12 6.07 -6.17 -2.08
CA ARG A 12 6.09 -7.58 -2.48
C ARG A 12 6.57 -8.51 -1.37
N GLU A 13 7.46 -8.04 -0.50
CA GLU A 13 7.92 -8.83 0.64
C GLU A 13 6.86 -8.92 1.73
N TYR A 14 6.12 -7.83 1.97
CA TYR A 14 5.03 -7.83 2.95
C TYR A 14 3.88 -8.73 2.50
N ALA A 15 3.51 -8.69 1.21
CA ALA A 15 2.53 -9.62 0.63
C ALA A 15 2.94 -11.10 0.77
N ARG A 16 4.24 -11.38 0.97
CA ARG A 16 4.78 -12.72 1.24
C ARG A 16 5.07 -12.97 2.73
N ASN A 17 4.68 -12.05 3.62
CA ASN A 17 5.00 -12.07 5.06
C ASN A 17 6.51 -12.16 5.35
N LYS A 18 7.33 -11.54 4.50
CA LYS A 18 8.80 -11.55 4.58
C LYS A 18 9.42 -10.17 4.77
N CYS A 19 8.63 -9.10 4.83
CA CYS A 19 9.20 -7.76 5.01
C CYS A 19 9.65 -7.57 6.46
N PRO A 20 10.94 -7.29 6.73
CA PRO A 20 11.44 -7.04 8.08
C PRO A 20 11.20 -5.58 8.54
N ARG A 21 10.67 -4.71 7.66
CA ARG A 21 10.44 -3.29 7.95
C ARG A 21 8.98 -3.04 8.32
N SER A 22 8.76 -2.11 9.23
CA SER A 22 7.43 -1.63 9.59
C SER A 22 6.78 -0.85 8.44
N GLU A 23 5.45 -0.76 8.41
CA GLU A 23 4.69 -0.02 7.38
C GLU A 23 5.16 1.43 7.19
N ASN A 24 5.61 2.08 8.27
CA ASN A 24 6.10 3.46 8.24
C ASN A 24 7.55 3.61 7.74
N GLU A 25 8.33 2.53 7.73
CA GLU A 25 9.72 2.53 7.28
C GLU A 25 9.89 1.91 5.89
N CYS A 26 8.87 1.19 5.40
CA CYS A 26 8.88 0.61 4.08
C CYS A 26 8.50 1.66 3.02
N ARG A 27 9.24 1.67 1.91
CA ARG A 27 8.97 2.55 0.76
C ARG A 27 7.67 2.20 0.01
N TYR A 28 7.08 1.05 0.31
CA TYR A 28 5.90 0.50 -0.35
C TYR A 28 4.76 0.31 0.65
N ALA A 29 3.52 0.28 0.16
CA ALA A 29 2.35 0.14 1.01
C ALA A 29 2.27 -1.26 1.64
N HIS A 30 1.96 -1.31 2.94
CA HIS A 30 1.67 -2.52 3.70
C HIS A 30 0.17 -2.55 4.04
N PRO A 31 -0.69 -2.95 3.09
CA PRO A 31 -2.13 -2.98 3.31
C PRO A 31 -2.51 -4.09 4.31
N PRO A 32 -3.41 -3.82 5.28
CA PRO A 32 -4.05 -4.85 6.08
C PRO A 32 -4.73 -5.92 5.20
N SER A 33 -4.92 -7.12 5.72
CA SER A 33 -5.60 -8.23 5.03
C SER A 33 -7.00 -7.87 4.52
N ASP A 34 -7.66 -6.90 5.15
CA ASP A 34 -9.00 -6.42 4.79
C ASP A 34 -9.01 -5.42 3.62
N VAL A 35 -7.84 -4.98 3.14
CA VAL A 35 -7.73 -4.03 2.04
C VAL A 35 -7.59 -4.76 0.70
N GLU A 36 -8.43 -4.38 -0.25
CA GLU A 36 -8.41 -4.94 -1.60
C GLU A 36 -7.17 -4.48 -2.38
N ILE A 37 -6.38 -5.44 -2.85
CA ILE A 37 -5.20 -5.19 -3.69
C ILE A 37 -5.60 -5.40 -5.15
N GLN A 38 -5.60 -4.32 -5.93
CA GLN A 38 -5.87 -4.36 -7.37
C GLN A 38 -4.55 -4.38 -8.14
N THR A 39 -4.21 -5.54 -8.72
CA THR A 39 -3.03 -5.71 -9.59
C THR A 39 -1.69 -5.33 -8.90
N GLY A 40 -1.58 -5.59 -7.59
CA GLY A 40 -0.40 -5.25 -6.79
C GLY A 40 -0.33 -3.77 -6.35
N ARG A 41 -1.41 -3.02 -6.57
CA ARG A 41 -1.58 -1.65 -6.07
C ARG A 41 -2.76 -1.58 -5.12
N VAL A 42 -2.73 -0.62 -4.21
CA VAL A 42 -3.81 -0.33 -3.28
C VAL A 42 -4.24 1.12 -3.42
N VAL A 43 -5.52 1.37 -3.18
CA VAL A 43 -6.08 2.72 -3.12
C VAL A 43 -5.98 3.21 -1.69
N CYS A 44 -5.35 4.35 -1.51
CA CYS A 44 -5.17 4.98 -0.21
C CYS A 44 -6.20 6.09 -0.01
N CYS A 45 -6.57 6.33 1.24
CA CYS A 45 -7.40 7.47 1.59
C CYS A 45 -6.67 8.78 1.26
N PHE A 46 -7.42 9.75 0.73
CA PHE A 46 -6.89 11.08 0.40
C PHE A 46 -6.25 11.77 1.62
N ASP A 47 -6.84 11.60 2.80
CA ASP A 47 -6.31 12.13 4.07
C ASP A 47 -4.98 11.50 4.51
N SER A 48 -4.70 10.26 4.12
CA SER A 48 -3.43 9.59 4.48
C SER A 48 -2.24 10.04 3.62
N ILE A 49 -2.49 10.74 2.52
CA ILE A 49 -1.46 11.28 1.61
C ILE A 49 -1.21 12.78 1.89
N LYS A 50 -2.01 13.43 2.74
CA LYS A 50 -1.88 14.85 3.07
C LYS A 50 -1.04 15.12 4.30
#